data_AF-A0A1I4BG94-F1
#
_entry.id   AF-A0A1I4BG94-F1
#
_cell.length_a   1.000
_cell.length_b   1.000
_cell.length_c   1.000
_cell.angle_alpha   90.00
_cell.angle_beta   90.00
_cell.angle_gamma   90.00
#
_symmetry.space_group_name_H-M   'P 1'
#
loop_
_entity.id
_entity.type
_entity.pdbx_description
1 polymer ?
#
loop_
_entity_poly.entity_id
_entity_poly.type
_entity_poly.pdbx_seq_one_letter_code
_entity_poly.pdbx_strand_id
1 'polypeptide(L)'
;MDDVLKMNNLEEDRVGEPNSSPSRWEPEQVGRALVRAFVTLDRLPRLRGPREPGGHWPRHAVEWVDQLAQAELEESERRLRERTANRTIIRPSGAEIAQMEAAFDWLRELRNVDSGMALVTSVWALRSARGRSVKALCSENNWAPHTFYRKRSKALNYLAGWLNERRATVF
;
A
#
# COMPACT_ATOMS: atom_id res chain seq x y z
N MET A 1 -29.34 33.96 -3.75
CA MET A 1 -29.61 32.77 -2.90
C MET A 1 -28.49 31.80 -3.24
N ASP A 2 -27.31 32.20 -2.79
CA ASP A 2 -26.07 31.45 -2.89
C ASP A 2 -26.09 30.30 -1.88
N ASP A 3 -25.16 29.37 -2.08
CA ASP A 3 -24.70 28.40 -1.09
C ASP A 3 -25.54 27.11 -0.93
N VAL A 4 -25.41 26.22 -1.92
CA VAL A 4 -25.42 24.76 -1.67
C VAL A 4 -24.34 24.08 -2.53
N LEU A 5 -23.11 24.12 -2.00
CA LEU A 5 -22.19 22.97 -1.93
C LEU A 5 -21.75 22.37 -3.28
N LYS A 6 -20.65 22.81 -3.91
CA LYS A 6 -19.25 22.63 -3.43
C LYS A 6 -18.99 21.25 -2.79
N MET A 7 -19.39 20.16 -3.43
CA MET A 7 -18.91 18.83 -3.08
C MET A 7 -18.77 17.98 -4.35
N ASN A 8 -17.57 18.03 -4.91
CA ASN A 8 -16.89 17.03 -5.75
C ASN A 8 -15.98 17.73 -6.76
N ASN A 9 -15.05 18.54 -6.25
CA ASN A 9 -13.77 18.71 -6.94
C ASN A 9 -13.03 17.39 -6.78
N LEU A 10 -13.41 16.42 -7.63
CA LEU A 10 -12.48 15.39 -8.05
C LEU A 10 -11.26 16.13 -8.55
N GLU A 11 -10.14 15.87 -7.90
CA GLU A 11 -8.81 16.33 -8.24
C GLU A 11 -8.67 16.34 -9.76
N GLU A 12 -8.81 17.53 -10.34
CA GLU A 12 -8.59 17.76 -11.76
C GLU A 12 -7.18 17.26 -12.06
N ASP A 13 -7.15 16.33 -13.01
CA ASP A 13 -6.00 15.73 -13.63
C ASP A 13 -5.09 16.85 -14.17
N ARG A 14 -4.24 17.40 -13.31
CA ARG A 14 -3.12 18.24 -13.74
C ARG A 14 -2.22 17.33 -14.54
N VAL A 15 -2.36 17.38 -15.86
CA VAL A 15 -1.39 16.88 -16.82
C VAL A 15 -0.03 17.45 -16.42
N GLY A 16 0.75 16.65 -15.69
CA GLY A 16 2.02 17.06 -15.11
C GLY A 16 3.04 17.28 -16.22
N GLU A 17 3.65 18.46 -16.19
CA GLU A 17 4.88 18.77 -16.91
C GLU A 17 5.93 17.65 -16.73
N PRO A 18 6.83 17.45 -17.71
CA PRO A 18 7.81 16.37 -17.68
C PRO A 18 8.58 16.39 -16.36
N ASN A 19 8.53 15.23 -15.67
CA ASN A 19 9.15 14.92 -14.39
C ASN A 19 10.57 15.48 -14.26
N SER A 20 10.73 16.74 -13.84
CA SER A 20 11.96 17.14 -13.17
C SER A 20 11.86 16.52 -11.79
N SER A 21 12.53 15.38 -11.57
CA SER A 21 12.64 14.83 -10.22
C SER A 21 13.11 15.96 -9.30
N PRO A 22 12.31 16.34 -8.30
CA PRO A 22 12.65 17.46 -7.45
C PRO A 22 13.98 17.17 -6.79
N SER A 23 14.84 18.18 -6.68
CA SER A 23 16.20 18.00 -6.15
C SER A 23 16.22 17.65 -4.67
N ARG A 24 15.09 17.76 -3.98
CA ARG A 24 14.91 17.55 -2.55
C ARG A 24 13.61 16.81 -2.26
N TRP A 25 13.63 16.04 -1.18
CA TRP A 25 12.47 15.37 -0.64
C TRP A 25 11.53 16.37 0.02
N GLU A 26 10.30 16.44 -0.50
CA GLU A 26 9.18 17.09 0.17
C GLU A 26 8.38 16.08 1.01
N PRO A 27 7.75 16.51 2.13
CA PRO A 27 7.00 15.61 3.01
C PRO A 27 5.92 14.79 2.30
N GLU A 28 5.25 15.39 1.31
CA GLU A 28 4.22 14.71 0.52
C GLU A 28 4.80 13.62 -0.39
N GLN A 29 6.00 13.84 -0.95
CA GLN A 29 6.70 12.86 -1.79
C GLN A 29 7.14 11.66 -0.95
N VAL A 30 7.67 11.91 0.24
CA VAL A 30 7.97 10.86 1.21
C VAL A 30 6.71 10.04 1.51
N GLY A 31 5.58 10.71 1.73
CA GLY A 31 4.29 10.05 1.92
C GLY A 31 3.89 9.16 0.73
N ARG A 32 4.02 9.67 -0.51
CA ARG A 32 3.73 8.89 -1.73
C ARG A 32 4.67 7.69 -1.90
N ALA A 33 5.96 7.86 -1.65
CA ALA A 33 6.95 6.79 -1.70
C ALA A 33 6.65 5.68 -0.68
N LEU A 34 6.28 6.04 0.55
CA LEU A 34 5.86 5.09 1.58
C LEU A 34 4.61 4.31 1.17
N VAL A 35 3.59 4.97 0.61
CA VAL A 35 2.39 4.30 0.10
C VAL A 35 2.77 3.35 -1.04
N ARG A 36 3.61 3.79 -1.99
CA ARG A 36 4.10 2.96 -3.10
C ARG A 36 4.86 1.73 -2.61
N ALA A 37 5.66 1.85 -1.56
CA ALA A 37 6.35 0.73 -0.93
C ALA A 37 5.37 -0.36 -0.45
N PHE A 38 4.27 0.02 0.22
CA PHE A 38 3.25 -0.95 0.63
C PHE A 38 2.45 -1.54 -0.55
N VAL A 39 2.23 -0.77 -1.63
CA VAL A 39 1.66 -1.30 -2.88
C VAL A 39 2.59 -2.35 -3.51
N THR A 40 3.90 -2.10 -3.50
CA THR A 40 4.90 -3.06 -3.95
C THR A 40 4.91 -4.32 -3.07
N LEU A 41 4.84 -4.16 -1.75
CA LEU A 41 4.76 -5.27 -0.80
C LEU A 41 3.55 -6.18 -1.08
N ASP A 42 2.38 -5.61 -1.33
CA ASP A 42 1.16 -6.39 -1.63
C ASP A 42 1.25 -7.16 -2.98
N ARG A 43 2.15 -6.77 -3.90
CA ARG A 43 2.42 -7.47 -5.18
C ARG A 43 3.50 -8.57 -5.08
N LEU A 44 4.28 -8.59 -4.01
CA LEU A 44 5.31 -9.62 -3.81
C LEU A 44 4.67 -11.01 -3.64
N PRO A 45 5.40 -12.09 -4.02
CA PRO A 45 4.97 -13.44 -3.69
C PRO A 45 4.76 -13.56 -2.18
N ARG A 46 3.58 -14.00 -1.77
CA ARG A 46 3.41 -14.51 -0.41
C ARG A 46 4.28 -15.75 -0.28
N LEU A 47 5.29 -15.70 0.59
CA LEU A 47 6.05 -16.86 0.99
C LEU A 47 5.06 -17.89 1.55
N ARG A 48 4.70 -18.88 0.73
CA ARG A 48 4.12 -20.13 1.26
C ARG A 48 5.32 -20.87 1.84
N GLY A 49 5.32 -21.08 3.16
CA GLY A 49 6.33 -21.91 3.82
C GLY A 49 6.41 -23.30 3.18
N PRO A 50 7.40 -24.12 3.58
CA PRO A 50 7.51 -25.50 3.10
C PRO A 50 6.15 -26.16 3.22
N ARG A 51 5.60 -26.58 2.07
CA ARG A 51 4.33 -27.30 2.05
C ARG A 51 4.54 -28.56 2.88
N GLU A 52 3.64 -28.84 3.81
CA GLU A 52 3.73 -30.04 4.65
C GLU A 52 4.04 -31.27 3.78
N PRO A 53 4.90 -32.20 4.24
CA PRO A 53 5.20 -33.41 3.50
C PRO A 53 3.89 -34.11 3.10
N GLY A 54 3.63 -34.16 1.81
CA GLY A 54 2.40 -34.68 1.23
C GLY A 54 2.68 -35.11 -0.20
N GLY A 55 1.74 -35.85 -0.80
CA GLY A 55 1.92 -36.45 -2.13
C GLY A 55 2.52 -35.46 -3.13
N HIS A 56 3.74 -35.76 -3.57
CA HIS A 56 4.53 -34.96 -4.53
C HIS A 56 4.11 -35.18 -5.98
N TRP A 57 3.15 -36.09 -6.20
CA TRP A 57 2.55 -36.26 -7.51
C TRP A 57 1.79 -34.98 -7.91
N PRO A 58 2.00 -34.46 -9.13
CA PRO A 58 1.16 -33.41 -9.67
C PRO A 58 -0.29 -33.88 -9.61
N ARG A 59 -1.07 -33.35 -8.66
CA ARG A 59 -2.52 -33.48 -8.74
C ARG A 59 -2.90 -32.76 -10.02
N HIS A 60 -3.47 -33.47 -10.99
CA HIS A 60 -4.10 -32.82 -12.13
C HIS A 60 -5.05 -31.77 -11.54
N ALA A 61 -4.78 -30.49 -11.82
CA ALA A 61 -5.23 -29.37 -10.99
C ALA A 61 -6.74 -29.13 -10.99
N VAL A 62 -7.49 -30.02 -11.62
CA VAL A 62 -8.95 -30.06 -11.64
C VAL A 62 -9.32 -31.54 -11.80
N GLU A 63 -9.72 -32.21 -10.73
CA GLU A 63 -10.34 -33.52 -10.86
C GLU A 63 -11.80 -33.38 -11.30
N TRP A 64 -12.38 -34.42 -11.90
CA TRP A 64 -13.80 -34.44 -12.30
C TRP A 64 -14.75 -34.03 -11.16
N VAL A 65 -14.41 -34.42 -9.93
CA VAL A 65 -15.15 -34.07 -8.71
C VAL A 65 -15.10 -32.56 -8.44
N ASP A 66 -13.97 -31.89 -8.70
CA ASP A 66 -13.84 -30.43 -8.56
C ASP A 66 -14.68 -29.69 -9.61
N GLN A 67 -14.84 -30.25 -10.82
CA GLN A 67 -15.70 -29.67 -11.86
C GLN A 67 -17.18 -29.79 -11.51
N LEU A 68 -17.61 -30.93 -10.95
CA LEU A 68 -18.97 -31.11 -10.46
C LEU A 68 -19.28 -30.13 -9.32
N ALA A 69 -18.39 -30.02 -8.34
CA ALA A 69 -18.55 -29.10 -7.22
C ALA A 69 -18.57 -27.63 -7.67
N GLN A 70 -17.90 -27.28 -8.77
CA GLN A 70 -17.96 -25.94 -9.36
C GLN A 70 -19.26 -25.67 -10.15
N ALA A 71 -19.89 -26.71 -10.71
CA ALA A 71 -21.15 -26.61 -11.43
C ALA A 71 -22.35 -26.36 -10.51
N GLU A 72 -22.26 -26.79 -9.25
CA GLU A 72 -23.28 -26.58 -8.20
C GLU A 72 -23.21 -25.18 -7.55
N LEU A 73 -22.15 -24.41 -7.81
CA LEU A 73 -22.01 -23.06 -7.25
C LEU A 73 -22.95 -22.08 -7.92
N GLU A 74 -23.46 -21.15 -7.12
CA GLU A 74 -24.18 -20.00 -7.62
C GLU A 74 -23.27 -19.17 -8.55
N GLU A 75 -23.85 -18.65 -9.63
CA GLU A 75 -23.09 -18.00 -10.70
C GLU A 75 -22.27 -16.79 -10.21
N SER A 76 -22.73 -16.13 -9.15
CA SER A 76 -22.04 -15.03 -8.46
C SER A 76 -20.73 -15.48 -7.79
N GLU A 77 -20.74 -16.62 -7.10
CA GLU A 77 -19.58 -17.20 -6.43
C GLU A 77 -18.55 -17.71 -7.43
N ARG A 78 -19.02 -18.35 -8.51
CA ARG A 78 -18.17 -18.83 -9.59
C ARG A 78 -17.40 -17.68 -10.24
N ARG A 79 -18.09 -16.60 -10.62
CA ARG A 79 -17.46 -15.39 -11.20
C ARG A 79 -16.47 -14.73 -10.24
N LEU A 80 -16.74 -14.71 -8.94
CA LEU A 80 -15.83 -14.14 -7.93
C LEU A 80 -14.54 -14.98 -7.80
N ARG A 81 -14.66 -16.31 -7.81
CA ARG A 81 -13.50 -17.21 -7.76
C ARG A 81 -12.67 -17.14 -9.04
N GLU A 82 -13.31 -17.14 -10.21
CA GLU A 82 -12.63 -16.97 -11.50
C GLU A 82 -11.87 -15.64 -11.56
N ARG A 83 -12.48 -14.52 -11.13
CA ARG A 83 -11.80 -13.21 -11.05
C ARG A 83 -10.60 -13.21 -10.11
N THR A 84 -10.68 -13.97 -9.02
CA THR A 84 -9.61 -14.07 -8.02
C THR A 84 -8.46 -14.96 -8.53
N ALA A 85 -8.78 -16.07 -9.20
CA ALA A 85 -7.81 -17.02 -9.76
C ALA A 85 -7.10 -16.47 -11.00
N ASN A 86 -7.84 -15.79 -11.89
CA ASN A 86 -7.31 -15.21 -13.13
C ASN A 86 -6.71 -13.82 -12.95
N ARG A 87 -6.52 -13.37 -11.71
CA ARG A 87 -5.87 -12.08 -11.44
C ARG A 87 -4.40 -12.18 -11.82
N THR A 88 -4.05 -11.73 -13.02
CA THR A 88 -2.65 -11.53 -13.43
C THR A 88 -2.02 -10.48 -12.51
N ILE A 89 -1.26 -10.92 -11.51
CA ILE A 89 -0.50 -10.03 -10.63
C ILE A 89 0.80 -9.67 -11.35
N ILE A 90 0.87 -8.44 -11.87
CA ILE A 90 2.13 -7.90 -12.39
C ILE A 90 3.11 -7.85 -11.22
N ARG A 91 4.20 -8.60 -11.35
CA ARG A 91 5.27 -8.63 -10.36
C ARG A 91 5.97 -7.28 -10.29
N PRO A 92 6.39 -6.82 -9.11
CA PRO A 92 7.18 -5.61 -9.02
C PRO A 92 8.56 -5.84 -9.66
N SER A 93 9.07 -4.81 -10.29
CA SER A 93 10.43 -4.75 -10.83
C SER A 93 11.48 -4.67 -9.71
N GLY A 94 12.74 -5.00 -10.02
CA GLY A 94 13.84 -4.89 -9.06
C GLY A 94 14.03 -3.46 -8.52
N ALA A 95 13.81 -2.45 -9.37
CA ALA A 95 13.86 -1.04 -8.94
C ALA A 95 12.75 -0.70 -7.93
N GLU A 96 11.51 -1.16 -8.16
CA GLU A 96 10.42 -0.96 -7.20
C GLU A 96 10.67 -1.66 -5.86
N ILE A 97 11.33 -2.83 -5.88
CA ILE A 97 11.72 -3.56 -4.67
C ILE A 97 12.79 -2.78 -3.90
N ALA A 98 13.85 -2.30 -4.57
CA ALA A 98 14.89 -1.50 -3.93
C ALA A 98 14.35 -0.20 -3.32
N GLN A 99 13.42 0.46 -4.02
CA GLN A 99 12.72 1.64 -3.50
C GLN A 99 11.84 1.33 -2.28
N MET A 100 11.14 0.18 -2.30
CA MET A 100 10.35 -0.30 -1.16
C MET A 100 11.25 -0.58 0.05
N GLU A 101 12.37 -1.27 -0.14
CA GLU A 101 13.33 -1.58 0.92
C GLU A 101 13.89 -0.29 1.55
N ALA A 102 14.31 0.67 0.71
CA ALA A 102 14.76 1.97 1.18
C ALA A 102 13.67 2.69 2.00
N ALA A 103 12.42 2.70 1.52
CA ALA A 103 11.31 3.32 2.24
C ALA A 103 11.01 2.65 3.59
N PHE A 104 11.20 1.33 3.70
CA PHE A 104 11.06 0.62 4.98
C PHE A 104 12.20 0.91 5.95
N ASP A 105 13.42 1.16 5.46
CA ASP A 105 14.51 1.64 6.31
C ASP A 105 14.21 3.02 6.91
N TRP A 106 13.51 3.90 6.18
CA TRP A 106 13.06 5.18 6.73
C TRP A 106 12.09 5.01 7.90
N LEU A 107 11.18 4.03 7.81
CA LEU A 107 10.27 3.70 8.90
C LEU A 107 11.01 3.12 10.12
N ARG A 108 12.08 2.35 9.88
CA ARG A 108 12.95 1.84 10.94
C ARG A 108 13.68 2.98 11.64
N GLU A 109 14.21 3.95 10.90
CA GLU A 109 14.80 5.15 11.48
C GLU A 109 13.77 5.91 12.31
N LEU A 110 12.59 6.18 11.75
CA LEU A 110 11.54 6.90 12.44
C LEU A 110 11.15 6.20 13.75
N ARG A 111 11.18 4.86 13.78
CA ARG A 111 10.90 4.07 14.98
C ARG A 111 11.95 4.28 16.07
N ASN A 112 13.22 4.46 15.71
CA ASN A 112 14.29 4.75 16.66
C ASN A 112 14.11 6.12 17.33
N VAL A 113 13.49 7.07 16.63
CA VAL A 113 13.25 8.43 17.10
C VAL A 113 11.95 8.53 17.90
N ASP A 114 10.83 8.07 17.32
CA ASP A 114 9.51 8.04 17.95
C ASP A 114 8.71 6.84 17.40
N SER A 115 8.58 5.81 18.23
CA SER A 115 7.86 4.59 17.90
C SER A 115 6.37 4.84 17.59
N GLY A 116 5.77 5.86 18.18
CA GLY A 116 4.39 6.26 17.93
C GLY A 116 4.21 6.95 16.57
N MET A 117 5.18 7.77 16.14
CA MET A 117 5.19 8.34 14.79
C MET A 117 5.37 7.27 13.73
N ALA A 118 6.27 6.31 13.98
CA ALA A 118 6.49 5.19 13.08
C ALA A 118 5.25 4.31 12.93
N LEU A 119 4.56 4.02 14.03
CA LEU A 119 3.31 3.25 14.02
C LEU A 119 2.24 3.97 13.18
N VAL A 120 1.95 5.24 13.49
CA VAL A 120 0.93 6.03 12.80
C VAL A 120 1.21 6.10 11.30
N THR A 121 2.46 6.36 10.93
CA THR A 121 2.87 6.52 9.53
C THR A 121 2.83 5.19 8.77
N SER A 122 3.30 4.09 9.39
CA SER A 122 3.23 2.74 8.79
C SER A 122 1.79 2.30 8.55
N VAL A 123 0.92 2.42 9.56
CA VAL A 123 -0.47 1.99 9.47
C VAL A 123 -1.23 2.85 8.47
N TRP A 124 -0.98 4.17 8.46
CA TRP A 124 -1.52 5.08 7.46
C TRP A 124 -1.14 4.65 6.04
N ALA A 125 0.16 4.46 5.78
CA ALA A 125 0.67 4.15 4.44
C ALA A 125 0.12 2.80 3.93
N LEU A 126 0.06 1.78 4.80
CA LEU A 126 -0.56 0.49 4.49
C LEU A 126 -2.07 0.62 4.18
N ARG A 127 -2.80 1.42 4.96
CA ARG A 127 -4.24 1.67 4.77
C ARG A 127 -4.49 2.37 3.43
N SER A 128 -3.70 3.39 3.13
CA SER A 128 -3.75 4.17 1.90
C SER A 128 -3.38 3.33 0.67
N ALA A 129 -2.36 2.47 0.75
CA ALA A 129 -1.99 1.54 -0.31
C ALA A 129 -3.15 0.60 -0.71
N ARG A 130 -4.03 0.29 0.24
CA ARG A 130 -5.21 -0.57 0.05
C ARG A 130 -6.49 0.21 -0.28
N GLY A 131 -6.39 1.52 -0.53
CA GLY A 131 -7.55 2.37 -0.85
C GLY A 131 -8.58 2.49 0.29
N ARG A 132 -8.18 2.24 1.54
CA ARG A 132 -9.08 2.29 2.70
C ARG A 132 -9.05 3.66 3.37
N SER A 133 -10.18 4.08 3.92
CA SER A 133 -10.30 5.41 4.55
C SER A 133 -9.52 5.50 5.87
N VAL A 134 -8.86 6.65 6.06
CA VAL A 134 -8.12 7.00 7.29
C VAL A 134 -9.09 7.33 8.43
N LYS A 135 -10.28 7.86 8.10
CA LYS A 135 -11.34 8.12 9.08
C LYS A 135 -11.80 6.83 9.76
N ALA A 136 -12.02 5.76 8.99
CA ALA A 136 -12.36 4.44 9.55
C ALA A 136 -11.21 3.86 10.39
N LEU A 137 -9.96 4.08 9.98
CA LEU A 137 -8.80 3.67 10.79
C LEU A 137 -8.82 4.33 12.17
N CYS A 138 -9.09 5.64 12.23
CA CYS A 138 -9.12 6.37 13.48
C CYS A 138 -10.27 5.91 14.38
N SER A 139 -11.46 5.64 13.82
CA SER A 139 -12.59 5.13 14.60
C SER A 139 -12.34 3.71 15.12
N GLU A 140 -11.76 2.81 14.32
CA GLU A 140 -11.46 1.44 14.73
C GLU A 140 -10.44 1.35 15.87
N ASN A 141 -9.48 2.28 15.89
CA ASN A 141 -8.41 2.31 16.90
C ASN A 141 -8.70 3.28 18.06
N ASN A 142 -9.89 3.89 18.10
CA ASN A 142 -10.25 4.93 19.07
C ASN A 142 -9.22 6.08 19.14
N TRP A 143 -8.68 6.49 17.99
CA TRP A 143 -7.74 7.59 17.88
C TRP A 143 -8.43 8.90 17.51
N ALA A 144 -8.03 9.99 18.16
CA ALA A 144 -8.45 11.33 17.79
C ALA A 144 -7.88 11.69 16.39
N PRO A 145 -8.72 11.99 15.37
CA PRO A 145 -8.24 12.24 14.01
C PRO A 145 -7.24 13.40 13.92
N HIS A 146 -7.49 14.50 14.65
CA HIS A 146 -6.59 15.65 14.67
C HIS A 146 -5.18 15.27 15.15
N THR A 147 -5.09 14.51 16.24
CA THR A 147 -3.82 14.02 16.79
C THR A 147 -3.10 13.09 15.81
N PHE A 148 -3.86 12.23 15.13
CA PHE A 148 -3.32 11.34 14.10
C PHE A 148 -2.69 12.11 12.94
N TYR A 149 -3.43 13.05 12.34
CA TYR A 149 -2.92 13.86 11.23
C TYR A 149 -1.71 14.71 11.66
N ARG A 150 -1.74 15.29 12.87
CA ARG A 150 -0.61 16.04 13.42
C ARG A 150 0.64 15.17 13.57
N LYS A 151 0.52 13.96 14.14
CA LYS A 151 1.64 13.03 14.28
C LYS A 151 2.18 12.59 12.93
N ARG A 152 1.30 12.25 11.98
CA ARG A 152 1.69 11.88 10.61
C ARG A 152 2.45 13.01 9.92
N SER A 153 1.93 14.24 9.94
CA SER A 153 2.60 15.39 9.31
C SER A 153 3.96 15.65 9.95
N LYS A 154 4.07 15.56 11.29
CA LYS A 154 5.36 15.68 11.98
C LYS A 154 6.35 14.60 11.56
N ALA A 155 5.89 13.36 11.40
CA ALA A 155 6.71 12.24 10.94
C ALA A 155 7.23 12.43 9.51
N LEU A 156 6.36 12.86 8.58
CA LEU A 156 6.73 13.10 7.19
C LEU A 156 7.72 14.27 7.05
N ASN A 157 7.52 15.35 7.83
CA ASN A 157 8.45 16.47 7.88
C ASN A 157 9.83 16.05 8.40
N TYR A 158 9.86 15.23 9.46
CA TYR A 158 11.11 14.70 9.99
C TYR A 158 11.86 13.86 8.95
N LEU A 159 11.16 12.92 8.30
CA LEU A 159 11.76 12.06 7.29
C LEU A 159 12.28 12.86 6.08
N ALA A 160 11.52 13.85 5.61
CA ALA A 160 11.98 14.72 4.52
C ALA A 160 13.28 15.45 4.89
N GLY A 161 13.37 16.02 6.10
CA GLY A 161 14.60 16.64 6.61
C GLY A 161 15.78 15.67 6.64
N TRP A 162 15.57 14.50 7.25
CA TRP A 162 16.59 13.46 7.38
C TRP A 162 17.08 12.91 6.04
N LEU A 163 16.19 12.72 5.06
CA LEU A 163 16.56 12.27 3.71
C LEU A 163 17.40 13.31 2.97
N ASN A 164 17.03 14.59 3.11
CA ASN A 164 17.75 15.70 2.51
C ASN A 164 19.15 15.88 3.11
N GLU A 165 19.29 15.72 4.43
CA GLU A 165 20.59 15.73 5.12
C GLU A 165 21.53 14.64 4.60
N ARG A 166 20.98 13.46 4.30
CA ARG A 166 21.72 12.32 3.73
C ARG A 166 21.92 12.39 2.22
N ARG A 167 21.42 13.43 1.55
CA ARG A 167 21.46 13.60 0.09
C ARG A 167 20.89 12.40 -0.67
N ALA A 168 19.85 11.77 -0.12
CA ALA A 168 19.17 10.66 -0.77
C ALA A 168 18.54 11.12 -2.10
N THR A 169 18.67 10.30 -3.15
CA THR A 169 18.07 10.60 -4.46
C THR A 169 16.55 10.46 -4.41
N VAL A 170 15.84 11.36 -5.09
CA VAL A 170 14.37 11.35 -5.19
C VAL A 170 13.92 10.44 -6.34
N PHE A 171 12.85 9.66 -6.13
CA PHE A 171 12.33 8.65 -7.07
C PHE A 171 10.81 8.47 -7.00
#